data_AF-A0A6P0Z775-F1
#
_entry.id   AF-A0A6P0Z775-F1
#
_cell.length_a   1.000
_cell.length_b   1.000
_cell.length_c   1.000
_cell.angle_alpha   90.00
_cell.angle_beta   90.00
_cell.angle_gamma   90.00
#
_symmetry.space_group_name_H-M   'P 1'
#
loop_
_entity.id
_entity.type
_entity.pdbx_description
1 polymer ?
#
loop_
_entity_poly.entity_id
_entity_poly.type
_entity_poly.pdbx_seq_one_letter_code
_entity_poly.pdbx_strand_id
1 'polypeptide(L)'
;MSNFSCAAFSRQSGEDIIGSGTNCQTYVLVECPTPWANNALETESLPENLKRLIAEVKQNQLSVKFLLINNNETRKKDSRKILIYDQKNKGIIKGYSRKEFNVENIGQAAELIRQYFTDNTVSLDCDDIVTRDILVCTHGNHDLCCGKYGAPFYTKALATISELSLRNIRIWRASHFGGHRFAPTAIGK
;
A
#
# COMPACT_ATOMS: atom_id res chain seq x y z
N MET A 1 -24.52 -3.46 22.36
CA MET A 1 -24.33 -2.50 21.25
C MET A 1 -24.20 -3.30 19.97
N SER A 2 -25.07 -3.07 18.98
CA SER A 2 -24.93 -3.74 17.68
C SER A 2 -23.65 -3.27 17.00
N ASN A 3 -22.76 -4.20 16.62
CA ASN A 3 -21.56 -3.87 15.86
C ASN A 3 -21.98 -3.41 14.46
N PHE A 4 -22.20 -2.11 14.29
CA PHE A 4 -22.51 -1.51 13.01
C PHE A 4 -21.37 -1.77 12.02
N SER A 5 -21.70 -2.38 10.89
CA SER A 5 -20.75 -2.65 9.80
C SER A 5 -21.12 -1.75 8.63
N CYS A 6 -20.32 -0.70 8.40
CA CYS A 6 -20.50 0.20 7.27
C CYS A 6 -20.53 -0.55 5.93
N ALA A 7 -19.73 -1.61 5.78
CA ALA A 7 -19.72 -2.45 4.59
C ALA A 7 -20.91 -3.41 4.45
N ALA A 8 -21.57 -3.79 5.54
CA ALA A 8 -22.83 -4.50 5.43
C ALA A 8 -23.96 -3.55 5.00
N PHE A 9 -23.98 -2.35 5.60
CA PHE A 9 -24.97 -1.32 5.30
C PHE A 9 -24.88 -0.83 3.85
N SER A 10 -23.68 -0.48 3.36
CA SER A 10 -23.49 -0.02 1.98
C SER A 10 -23.96 -1.05 0.94
N ARG A 11 -23.68 -2.35 1.16
CA ARG A 11 -24.20 -3.45 0.33
C ARG A 11 -25.72 -3.54 0.36
N GLN A 12 -26.33 -3.44 1.54
CA GLN A 12 -27.79 -3.50 1.69
C GLN A 12 -28.47 -2.33 0.97
N SER A 13 -27.86 -1.15 1.01
CA SER A 13 -28.35 0.05 0.35
C SER A 13 -28.12 0.07 -1.17
N GLY A 14 -27.44 -0.93 -1.73
CA GLY A 14 -27.14 -0.99 -3.17
C GLY A 14 -26.27 0.17 -3.65
N GLU A 15 -25.39 0.66 -2.79
CA GLU A 15 -24.55 1.82 -3.10
C GLU A 15 -23.58 1.52 -4.24
N ASP A 16 -23.51 2.40 -5.24
CA ASP A 16 -22.61 2.24 -6.36
C ASP A 16 -21.15 2.44 -5.94
N ILE A 17 -20.28 1.54 -6.38
CA ILE A 17 -18.84 1.57 -6.16
C ILE A 17 -18.11 2.45 -7.19
N ILE A 18 -18.73 2.70 -8.35
CA ILE A 18 -18.12 3.44 -9.46
C ILE A 18 -17.74 4.85 -9.01
N GLY A 19 -16.52 5.28 -9.34
CA GLY A 19 -16.02 6.63 -9.03
C GLY A 19 -15.58 6.87 -7.58
N SER A 20 -15.58 5.85 -6.71
CA SER A 20 -15.20 6.00 -5.29
C SER A 20 -13.68 5.89 -5.00
N GLY A 21 -12.87 5.65 -6.03
CA GLY A 21 -11.42 5.49 -5.90
C GLY A 21 -10.70 6.80 -5.62
N THR A 22 -9.79 6.80 -4.63
CA THR A 22 -8.93 7.96 -4.36
C THR A 22 -7.91 8.14 -5.49
N ASN A 23 -7.82 9.35 -6.04
CA ASN A 23 -6.76 9.72 -6.98
C ASN A 23 -5.56 10.29 -6.21
N CYS A 24 -4.36 9.76 -6.44
CA CYS A 24 -3.11 10.28 -5.86
C CYS A 24 -2.02 10.26 -6.92
N GLN A 25 -1.22 11.32 -7.04
CA GLN A 25 -0.14 11.35 -8.03
C GLN A 25 0.95 10.33 -7.73
N THR A 26 1.30 10.17 -6.46
CA THR A 26 2.37 9.25 -6.04
C THR A 26 1.90 8.36 -4.89
N TYR A 27 2.22 7.08 -4.94
CA TYR A 27 2.12 6.18 -3.79
C TYR A 27 3.53 5.79 -3.35
N VAL A 28 3.78 5.88 -2.05
CA VAL A 28 5.00 5.36 -1.43
C VAL A 28 4.59 4.24 -0.49
N LEU A 29 4.94 3.01 -0.86
CA LEU A 29 4.64 1.81 -0.11
C LEU A 29 5.89 1.37 0.65
N VAL A 30 5.77 1.26 1.96
CA VAL A 30 6.87 0.86 2.85
C VAL A 30 6.54 -0.50 3.44
N GLU A 31 7.38 -1.49 3.16
CA GLU A 31 7.22 -2.80 3.78
C GLU A 31 7.48 -2.72 5.29
N CYS A 32 6.48 -3.09 6.07
CA CYS A 32 6.50 -3.00 7.52
C CYS A 32 5.84 -4.24 8.14
N PRO A 33 6.46 -4.89 9.13
CA PRO A 33 5.84 -5.97 9.88
C PRO A 33 4.48 -5.56 10.47
N THR A 34 3.56 -6.52 10.55
CA THR A 34 2.28 -6.39 11.27
C THR A 34 2.43 -6.88 12.72
N PRO A 35 1.60 -6.43 13.69
CA PRO A 35 0.45 -5.54 13.53
C PRO A 35 0.82 -4.06 13.36
N TRP A 36 -0.05 -3.30 12.70
CA TRP A 36 0.07 -1.84 12.59
C TRP A 36 -0.82 -1.16 13.64
N ALA A 37 -0.43 0.04 14.09
CA ALA A 37 -1.24 0.87 14.98
C ALA A 37 -2.50 1.40 14.27
N ASN A 38 -3.51 1.89 15.01
CA ASN A 38 -4.75 2.43 14.44
C ASN A 38 -4.49 3.47 13.33
N ASN A 39 -3.56 4.39 13.57
CA ASN A 39 -2.89 5.12 12.51
C ASN A 39 -1.63 4.36 12.09
N ALA A 40 -1.64 3.80 10.88
CA ALA A 40 -0.53 2.97 10.40
C ALA A 40 0.81 3.72 10.41
N LEU A 41 0.80 5.02 10.13
CA LEU A 41 2.00 5.85 10.05
C LEU A 41 2.57 6.24 11.43
N GLU A 42 1.88 5.84 12.51
CA GLU A 42 2.31 5.99 13.91
C GLU A 42 2.75 4.66 14.53
N THR A 43 2.80 3.57 13.73
CA THR A 43 3.26 2.26 14.20
C THR A 43 4.66 2.34 14.80
N GLU A 44 4.89 1.70 15.94
CA GLU A 44 6.16 1.74 16.68
C GLU A 44 7.36 1.25 15.87
N SER A 45 7.15 0.27 14.99
CA SER A 45 8.19 -0.25 14.09
C SER A 45 8.63 0.75 13.01
N LEU A 46 7.94 1.89 12.86
CA LEU A 46 8.39 2.97 11.99
C LEU A 46 9.42 3.85 12.70
N PRO A 47 10.62 4.02 12.12
CA PRO A 47 11.62 4.93 12.64
C PRO A 47 11.18 6.39 12.65
N GLU A 48 11.64 7.16 13.63
CA GLU A 48 11.27 8.57 13.79
C GLU A 48 11.70 9.46 12.61
N ASN A 49 12.83 9.15 11.95
CA ASN A 49 13.26 9.87 10.75
C ASN A 49 12.27 9.68 9.59
N LEU A 50 11.69 8.49 9.43
CA LEU A 50 10.67 8.21 8.42
C LEU A 50 9.35 8.91 8.75
N LYS A 51 8.91 8.89 10.02
CA LYS A 51 7.72 9.63 10.46
C LYS A 51 7.85 11.13 10.18
N ARG A 52 9.02 11.71 10.45
CA ARG A 52 9.33 13.12 10.16
C ARG A 52 9.26 13.43 8.67
N LEU A 53 9.87 12.60 7.82
CA LEU A 53 9.79 12.76 6.36
C LEU A 53 8.34 12.72 5.85
N ILE A 54 7.54 11.78 6.36
CA ILE A 54 6.12 11.68 6.00
C ILE A 54 5.37 12.97 6.36
N ALA A 55 5.65 13.54 7.54
CA ALA A 55 5.05 14.81 7.96
C ALA A 55 5.49 15.97 7.06
N GLU A 56 6.79 16.07 6.72
CA GLU A 56 7.33 17.05 5.78
C GLU A 56 6.64 16.97 4.41
N VAL A 57 6.51 15.76 3.85
CA VAL A 57 5.87 15.56 2.53
C VAL A 57 4.39 15.96 2.55
N LYS A 58 3.67 15.63 3.64
CA LYS A 58 2.25 16.03 3.81
C LYS A 58 2.07 17.55 3.89
N GLN A 59 2.98 18.25 4.58
CA GLN A 59 2.92 19.71 4.72
C GLN A 59 3.13 20.44 3.39
N ASN A 60 3.97 19.88 2.51
CA ASN A 60 4.26 20.45 1.19
C ASN A 60 3.13 20.26 0.15
N GLN A 61 1.94 19.78 0.57
CA GLN A 61 0.76 19.56 -0.28
C GLN A 61 1.01 18.69 -1.51
N LEU A 62 2.07 17.88 -1.50
CA LEU A 62 2.32 16.89 -2.55
C LEU A 62 1.22 15.83 -2.50
N SER A 63 0.70 15.42 -3.66
CA SER A 63 -0.33 14.38 -3.77
C SER A 63 0.27 12.98 -3.59
N VAL A 64 0.90 12.76 -2.42
CA VAL A 64 1.62 11.54 -2.06
C VAL A 64 0.85 10.75 -1.01
N LYS A 65 0.53 9.50 -1.30
CA LYS A 65 -0.08 8.56 -0.38
C LYS A 65 0.97 7.59 0.16
N PHE A 66 1.26 7.68 1.46
CA PHE A 66 2.06 6.68 2.15
C PHE A 66 1.19 5.52 2.63
N LEU A 67 1.63 4.28 2.39
CA LEU A 67 0.99 3.06 2.88
C LEU A 67 2.03 2.11 3.44
N LEU A 68 1.66 1.39 4.50
CA LEU A 68 2.43 0.23 4.95
C LEU A 68 1.94 -1.01 4.19
N ILE A 69 2.89 -1.85 3.77
CA ILE A 69 2.59 -3.11 3.09
C ILE A 69 3.27 -4.30 3.76
N ASN A 70 2.71 -5.49 3.58
CA ASN A 70 3.30 -6.73 4.06
C ASN A 70 2.80 -7.92 3.23
N ASN A 71 3.69 -8.81 2.79
CA ASN A 71 3.34 -10.07 2.13
C ASN A 71 3.99 -11.30 2.82
N ASN A 72 4.61 -11.10 3.98
CA ASN A 72 5.36 -12.10 4.75
C ASN A 72 6.53 -12.80 4.03
N GLU A 73 6.89 -12.41 2.81
CA GLU A 73 8.01 -13.04 2.08
C GLU A 73 9.38 -12.65 2.67
N THR A 74 9.50 -11.40 3.13
CA THR A 74 10.75 -10.88 3.72
C THR A 74 10.87 -11.13 5.22
N ARG A 75 9.93 -11.86 5.84
CA ARG A 75 9.85 -12.04 7.31
C ARG A 75 11.14 -12.59 7.95
N LYS A 76 11.97 -13.31 7.19
CA LYS A 76 13.24 -13.90 7.65
C LYS A 76 14.48 -13.03 7.44
N LYS A 77 14.35 -11.89 6.74
CA LYS A 77 15.46 -10.97 6.44
C LYS A 77 15.19 -9.63 7.13
N ASP A 78 16.23 -8.89 7.50
CA ASP A 78 16.05 -7.50 7.97
C ASP A 78 15.70 -6.55 6.83
N SER A 79 15.95 -6.97 5.58
CA SER A 79 15.67 -6.20 4.39
C SER A 79 14.18 -5.88 4.23
N ARG A 80 13.86 -4.68 3.74
CA ARG A 80 12.49 -4.22 3.46
C ARG A 80 12.39 -3.68 2.04
N LYS A 81 11.24 -3.87 1.41
CA LYS A 81 10.91 -3.29 0.11
C LYS A 81 10.30 -1.91 0.25
N ILE A 82 10.76 -0.99 -0.59
CA ILE A 82 10.15 0.33 -0.80
C ILE A 82 9.67 0.38 -2.24
N LEU A 83 8.36 0.56 -2.44
CA LEU A 83 7.76 0.67 -3.76
C LEU A 83 7.24 2.09 -3.96
N ILE A 84 7.64 2.72 -5.04
CA ILE A 84 7.15 4.06 -5.41
C ILE A 84 6.43 3.96 -6.74
N TYR A 85 5.15 4.31 -6.73
CA TYR A 85 4.32 4.42 -7.91
C TYR A 85 4.06 5.89 -8.19
N ASP A 86 4.51 6.38 -9.33
CA ASP A 86 4.37 7.78 -9.69
C ASP A 86 3.66 7.95 -11.04
N GLN A 87 2.65 8.81 -11.05
CA GLN A 87 1.89 9.12 -12.25
C GLN A 87 2.70 10.09 -13.12
N LYS A 88 3.34 9.58 -14.17
CA LYS A 88 4.05 10.43 -15.12
C LYS A 88 3.03 11.26 -15.91
N ASN A 89 3.02 12.57 -15.68
CA ASN A 89 2.23 13.52 -16.47
C ASN A 89 2.84 13.83 -17.85
N LYS A 90 3.97 13.20 -18.21
CA LYS A 90 4.68 13.43 -19.47
C LYS A 90 4.66 12.16 -20.34
N GLY A 91 3.69 12.07 -21.23
CA GLY A 91 3.58 10.99 -22.23
C GLY A 91 2.15 10.68 -22.68
N ILE A 92 2.03 9.89 -23.74
CA ILE A 92 0.74 9.42 -24.31
C ILE A 92 0.11 8.32 -23.43
N ILE A 93 0.93 7.60 -22.66
CA ILE A 93 0.49 6.51 -21.76
C ILE A 93 0.08 7.09 -20.41
N LYS A 94 -1.21 7.05 -20.11
CA LYS A 94 -1.74 7.38 -18.78
C LYS A 94 -1.54 6.19 -17.84
N GLY A 95 -0.71 6.33 -16.81
CA GLY A 95 -0.49 5.25 -15.83
C GLY A 95 0.58 5.59 -14.79
N TYR A 96 0.77 4.68 -13.83
CA TYR A 96 1.86 4.78 -12.86
C TYR A 96 3.10 4.08 -13.40
N SER A 97 4.26 4.72 -13.26
CA SER A 97 5.54 4.03 -13.32
C SER A 97 5.91 3.52 -11.93
N ARG A 98 6.39 2.29 -11.85
CA ARG A 98 6.85 1.64 -10.62
C ARG A 98 8.38 1.78 -10.50
N LYS A 99 8.86 2.10 -9.31
CA LYS A 99 10.23 1.82 -8.87
C LYS A 99 10.20 0.96 -7.63
N GLU A 100 11.04 -0.07 -7.58
CA GLU A 100 11.20 -0.94 -6.42
C GLU A 100 12.63 -0.83 -5.89
N PHE A 101 12.76 -0.73 -4.57
CA PHE A 101 14.03 -0.67 -3.89
C PHE A 101 14.03 -1.66 -2.74
N ASN A 102 15.22 -2.20 -2.43
CA ASN A 102 15.44 -2.97 -1.21
C ASN A 102 16.34 -2.14 -0.29
N VAL A 103 15.93 -1.98 0.96
CA VAL A 103 16.74 -1.40 2.03
C VAL A 103 17.10 -2.48 3.04
N GLU A 104 18.25 -2.38 3.70
CA GLU A 104 18.70 -3.40 4.67
C GLU A 104 17.88 -3.38 5.95
N ASN A 105 17.32 -2.22 6.29
CA ASN A 105 16.38 -2.03 7.39
C ASN A 105 15.47 -0.84 7.10
N ILE A 106 14.33 -0.77 7.80
CA ILE A 106 13.32 0.28 7.60
C ILE A 106 13.83 1.70 7.91
N GLY A 107 14.91 1.85 8.68
CA GLY A 107 15.55 3.15 8.99
C GLY A 107 16.15 3.85 7.78
N GLN A 108 16.63 3.07 6.79
CA GLN A 108 17.19 3.59 5.54
C GLN A 108 16.12 4.09 4.55
N ALA A 109 14.84 3.75 4.78
CA ALA A 109 13.75 4.13 3.88
C ALA A 109 13.59 5.66 3.75
N ALA A 110 13.79 6.40 4.84
CA ALA A 110 13.61 7.85 4.83
C ALA A 110 14.59 8.55 3.87
N GLU A 111 15.86 8.18 3.93
CA GLU A 111 16.89 8.78 3.07
C GLU A 111 16.64 8.43 1.60
N LEU A 112 16.31 7.17 1.31
CA LEU A 112 15.97 6.73 -0.05
C LEU A 112 14.77 7.50 -0.62
N ILE A 113 13.70 7.65 0.15
CA ILE A 113 12.50 8.37 -0.29
C ILE A 113 12.82 9.85 -0.50
N ARG A 114 13.65 10.46 0.35
CA ARG A 114 14.11 11.85 0.19
C ARG A 114 14.90 12.00 -1.12
N GLN A 115 15.87 11.13 -1.38
CA GLN A 115 16.66 11.12 -2.61
C GLN A 115 15.78 10.95 -3.85
N TYR A 116 14.76 10.09 -3.79
CA TYR A 116 13.80 9.93 -4.88
C TYR A 116 13.11 11.25 -5.23
N PHE A 117 12.64 12.00 -4.23
CA PHE A 117 11.94 13.27 -4.46
C PHE A 117 12.87 14.43 -4.85
N THR A 118 14.14 14.42 -4.42
CA THR A 118 15.11 15.48 -4.75
C THR A 118 15.75 15.28 -6.12
N ASP A 119 16.31 14.10 -6.39
CA ASP A 119 17.22 13.93 -7.52
C ASP A 119 16.52 13.34 -8.75
N ASN A 120 15.32 12.75 -8.60
CA ASN A 120 14.54 12.07 -9.64
C ASN A 120 15.31 10.95 -10.41
N THR A 121 16.59 10.75 -10.11
CA THR A 121 17.59 9.94 -10.84
C THR A 121 17.91 8.62 -10.16
N VAL A 122 17.28 8.28 -9.03
CA VAL A 122 17.50 6.97 -8.39
C VAL A 122 17.09 5.88 -9.39
N SER A 123 18.12 5.26 -9.95
CA SER A 123 18.15 4.13 -10.87
C SER A 123 18.98 3.07 -10.16
N LEU A 124 18.35 2.40 -9.20
CA LEU A 124 18.92 1.24 -8.55
C LEU A 124 18.11 0.06 -9.04
N ASP A 125 18.80 -0.85 -9.74
CA ASP A 125 18.37 -2.16 -10.25
C ASP A 125 16.84 -2.36 -10.28
N CYS A 126 16.22 -1.86 -11.35
CA CYS A 126 14.84 -2.20 -11.65
C CYS A 126 14.81 -3.62 -12.22
N ASP A 127 14.41 -4.60 -11.40
CA ASP A 127 14.00 -5.90 -11.95
C ASP A 127 12.80 -5.67 -12.89
N ASP A 128 13.06 -5.76 -14.19
CA ASP A 128 12.12 -5.57 -15.31
C ASP A 128 11.03 -6.66 -15.40
N ILE A 129 10.80 -7.43 -14.32
CA ILE A 129 9.66 -8.33 -14.27
C ILE A 129 8.41 -7.48 -14.08
N VAL A 130 7.61 -7.37 -15.14
CA VAL A 130 6.28 -6.76 -15.17
C VAL A 130 5.37 -7.52 -14.19
N THR A 131 5.47 -7.12 -12.92
CA THR A 131 4.69 -7.66 -11.82
C THR A 131 3.62 -6.65 -11.50
N ARG A 132 2.35 -7.07 -11.58
CA ARG A 132 1.20 -6.28 -11.14
C ARG A 132 1.07 -6.40 -9.63
N ASP A 133 1.11 -5.26 -8.92
CA ASP A 133 0.89 -5.27 -7.48
C ASP A 133 -0.60 -5.08 -7.17
N ILE A 134 -1.16 -5.94 -6.33
CA ILE A 134 -2.52 -5.82 -5.81
C ILE A 134 -2.42 -5.55 -4.31
N LEU A 135 -2.85 -4.37 -3.88
CA LEU A 135 -2.83 -3.96 -2.48
C LEU A 135 -4.20 -4.17 -1.87
N VAL A 136 -4.33 -5.10 -0.93
CA VAL A 136 -5.57 -5.40 -0.21
C VAL A 136 -5.54 -4.74 1.16
N CYS A 137 -6.53 -3.89 1.45
CA CYS A 137 -6.63 -3.32 2.79
C CYS A 137 -7.02 -4.40 3.81
N THR A 138 -6.13 -4.71 4.74
CA THR A 138 -6.40 -5.66 5.85
C THR A 138 -6.30 -4.99 7.22
N HIS A 139 -6.41 -3.66 7.27
CA HIS A 139 -6.08 -2.87 8.46
C HIS A 139 -7.19 -2.86 9.52
N GLY A 140 -7.38 -3.99 10.21
CA GLY A 140 -8.45 -4.19 11.20
C GLY A 140 -8.38 -3.25 12.41
N ASN A 141 -7.18 -2.83 12.81
CA ASN A 141 -7.01 -1.87 13.91
C ASN A 141 -7.52 -0.47 13.56
N HIS A 142 -7.60 -0.13 12.27
CA HIS A 142 -8.17 1.14 11.81
C HIS A 142 -9.67 1.02 11.55
N ASP A 143 -10.09 -0.03 10.85
CA ASP A 143 -11.49 -0.26 10.51
C ASP A 143 -11.85 -1.76 10.60
N LEU A 144 -12.93 -2.05 11.33
CA LEU A 144 -13.41 -3.41 11.56
C LEU A 144 -13.79 -4.13 10.25
N CYS A 145 -14.37 -3.43 9.28
CA CYS A 145 -14.76 -4.02 8.00
C CYS A 145 -13.52 -4.40 7.16
N CYS A 146 -12.47 -3.58 7.18
CA CYS A 146 -11.19 -3.92 6.57
C CYS A 146 -10.57 -5.19 7.19
N GLY A 147 -10.62 -5.34 8.51
CA GLY A 147 -10.18 -6.56 9.19
C GLY A 147 -11.06 -7.77 8.84
N LYS A 148 -12.39 -7.62 8.99
CA LYS A 148 -13.39 -8.68 8.81
C LYS A 148 -13.45 -9.23 7.40
N TYR A 149 -13.40 -8.37 6.38
CA TYR A 149 -13.56 -8.79 4.98
C TYR A 149 -12.23 -8.83 4.21
N GLY A 150 -11.27 -7.95 4.55
CA GLY A 150 -10.01 -7.82 3.83
C GLY A 150 -9.04 -8.99 4.06
N ALA A 151 -8.90 -9.46 5.30
CA ALA A 151 -7.99 -10.58 5.59
C ALA A 151 -8.45 -11.91 4.93
N PRO A 152 -9.75 -12.32 5.00
CA PRO A 152 -10.22 -13.48 4.25
C PRO A 152 -10.06 -13.33 2.73
N PHE A 153 -10.33 -12.13 2.19
CA PHE A 153 -10.13 -11.86 0.76
C PHE A 153 -8.67 -12.04 0.34
N TYR A 154 -7.73 -11.48 1.11
CA TYR A 154 -6.29 -11.64 0.86
C TYR A 154 -5.87 -13.11 0.81
N THR A 155 -6.29 -13.91 1.80
CA THR A 155 -6.01 -15.36 1.83
C THR A 155 -6.58 -16.09 0.62
N LYS A 156 -7.83 -15.79 0.24
CA LYS A 156 -8.45 -16.43 -0.93
C LYS A 156 -7.76 -16.02 -2.24
N ALA A 157 -7.39 -14.75 -2.38
CA ALA A 157 -6.70 -14.24 -3.55
C ALA A 157 -5.30 -14.85 -3.70
N LEU A 158 -4.55 -15.02 -2.61
CA LEU A 158 -3.28 -15.77 -2.60
C LEU A 158 -3.47 -17.21 -3.10
N ALA A 159 -4.47 -17.91 -2.58
CA ALA A 159 -4.78 -19.28 -3.00
C ALA A 159 -5.11 -19.35 -4.49
N THR A 160 -5.93 -18.42 -5.00
CA THR A 160 -6.30 -18.33 -6.41
C THR A 160 -5.09 -18.03 -7.31
N ILE A 161 -4.20 -17.12 -6.91
CA ILE A 161 -2.96 -16.82 -7.65
C ILE A 161 -2.10 -18.08 -7.79
N SER A 162 -1.94 -18.83 -6.69
CA SER A 162 -1.19 -20.09 -6.69
C SER A 162 -1.85 -21.16 -7.55
N GLU A 163 -3.17 -21.35 -7.40
CA GLU A 163 -3.95 -22.35 -8.14
C GLU A 163 -3.88 -22.11 -9.66
N LEU A 164 -4.00 -20.86 -10.07
CA LEU A 164 -3.96 -20.45 -11.48
C LEU A 164 -2.53 -20.24 -12.01
N SER A 165 -1.50 -20.46 -11.19
CA SER A 165 -0.08 -20.28 -11.57
C SER A 165 0.22 -18.89 -12.17
N LEU A 166 -0.37 -17.83 -11.62
CA LEU A 166 -0.19 -16.47 -12.10
C LEU A 166 1.16 -15.91 -11.64
N ARG A 167 2.17 -15.90 -12.53
CA ARG A 167 3.56 -15.54 -12.20
C ARG A 167 3.84 -14.04 -12.13
N ASN A 168 2.98 -13.22 -12.73
CA ASN A 168 3.19 -11.77 -12.89
C ASN A 168 2.28 -10.94 -11.97
N ILE A 169 1.82 -11.52 -10.86
CA ILE A 169 0.97 -10.85 -9.88
C ILE A 169 1.57 -11.03 -8.50
N ARG A 170 1.71 -9.93 -7.77
CA ARG A 170 2.11 -9.92 -6.37
C ARG A 170 1.02 -9.27 -5.55
N ILE A 171 0.63 -9.91 -4.46
CA ILE A 171 -0.44 -9.42 -3.59
C ILE A 171 0.12 -9.02 -2.23
N TRP A 172 -0.23 -7.82 -1.82
CA TRP A 172 0.19 -7.22 -0.55
C TRP A 172 -1.01 -7.04 0.36
N ARG A 173 -0.79 -7.30 1.64
CA ARG A 173 -1.60 -6.65 2.68
C ARG A 173 -1.18 -5.19 2.72
N ALA A 174 -2.13 -4.28 2.84
CA ALA A 174 -1.88 -2.85 2.91
C ALA A 174 -2.61 -2.20 4.08
N SER A 175 -2.02 -1.13 4.60
CA SER A 175 -2.66 -0.24 5.56
C SER A 175 -3.86 0.46 4.93
N HIS A 176 -4.73 1.02 5.77
CA HIS A 176 -5.96 1.66 5.30
C HIS A 176 -5.69 2.79 4.29
N PHE A 177 -6.37 2.73 3.15
CA PHE A 177 -6.24 3.72 2.06
C PHE A 177 -7.58 4.38 1.66
N GLY A 178 -8.68 4.07 2.35
CA GLY A 178 -10.02 4.56 2.04
C GLY A 178 -10.98 3.46 1.60
N GLY A 179 -12.26 3.83 1.46
CA GLY A 179 -13.30 2.95 0.89
C GLY A 179 -13.74 1.80 1.80
N HIS A 180 -13.47 1.82 3.11
CA HIS A 180 -13.83 0.73 4.02
C HIS A 180 -15.32 0.37 4.02
N ARG A 181 -16.21 1.32 3.70
CA ARG A 181 -17.63 1.06 3.47
C ARG A 181 -17.91 0.09 2.31
N PHE A 182 -16.94 -0.17 1.45
CA PHE A 182 -16.99 -1.15 0.37
C PHE A 182 -16.12 -2.38 0.64
N ALA A 183 -15.61 -2.53 1.88
CA ALA A 183 -14.67 -3.60 2.21
C ALA A 183 -15.21 -4.99 1.82
N PRO A 184 -14.38 -5.88 1.23
CA PRO A 184 -12.93 -5.72 1.07
C PRO A 184 -12.57 -4.73 -0.04
N THR A 185 -11.54 -3.90 0.21
CA THR A 185 -11.02 -2.96 -0.79
C THR A 185 -9.64 -3.40 -1.27
N ALA A 186 -9.43 -3.26 -2.57
CA ALA A 186 -8.15 -3.53 -3.22
C ALA A 186 -7.84 -2.45 -4.27
N ILE A 187 -6.55 -2.12 -4.43
CA ILE A 187 -6.07 -1.27 -5.53
C ILE A 187 -4.98 -2.00 -6.31
N GLY A 188 -5.08 -1.97 -7.65
CA GLY A 188 -4.06 -2.49 -8.55
C GLY A 188 -3.07 -1.39 -8.95
N LYS A 189 -1.78 -1.72 -8.92
CA LYS A 189 -0.69 -0.82 -9.29
C LYS A 189 0.26 -1.48 -10.28
#